data_AF-A0A251S7E1-F1
#
_entry.id   AF-A0A251S7E1-F1
#
_cell.length_a   1.000
_cell.length_b   1.000
_cell.length_c   1.000
_cell.angle_alpha   90.00
_cell.angle_beta   90.00
_cell.angle_gamma   90.00
#
_symmetry.space_group_name_H-M   'P 1'
#
loop_
_entity.id
_entity.type
_entity.pdbx_description
1 polymer ?
#
loop_
_entity_poly.entity_id
_entity_poly.type
_entity_poly.pdbx_seq_one_letter_code
_entity_poly.pdbx_strand_id
1 'polypeptide(L)'
;MRSQCYVMLILLLLFSLLEANSLSSLLTPGHMEAILERYERYSYEERQLTESELETQGRWNLESSKLRAKIEVLEKNIRNYVGEDLEPLNLRELQSIEQQLETALKRVRTRKNQAMHESISELHKKERALQEQNSALSKKLKENEMNEEQQNTQDHTISKAMLPPWLLRHMNEQYEI
;
A
#
# COMPACT_ATOMS: atom_id res chain seq x y z
N MET A 1 2.01 -5.31 48.06
CA MET A 1 1.19 -6.51 48.39
C MET A 1 1.99 -7.80 48.22
N ARG A 2 2.59 -8.08 47.04
CA ARG A 2 3.40 -9.31 46.81
C ARG A 2 4.59 -9.46 47.75
N SER A 3 5.39 -8.42 47.97
CA SER A 3 6.55 -8.48 48.90
C SER A 3 6.17 -8.70 50.37
N GLN A 4 4.96 -8.31 50.80
CA GLN A 4 4.47 -8.63 52.15
C GLN A 4 4.04 -10.08 52.29
N CYS A 5 3.53 -10.70 51.21
CA CYS A 5 3.24 -12.13 51.19
C CYS A 5 4.51 -12.98 51.31
N TYR A 6 5.64 -12.57 50.73
CA TYR A 6 6.92 -13.30 50.83
C TYR A 6 7.53 -13.25 52.23
N VAL A 7 7.53 -12.09 52.88
CA VAL A 7 8.00 -11.96 54.28
C VAL A 7 7.16 -12.83 55.20
N MET A 8 5.84 -12.87 54.99
CA MET A 8 4.95 -13.74 55.76
C MET A 8 5.17 -15.22 55.45
N LEU A 9 5.42 -15.59 54.18
CA LEU A 9 5.71 -16.98 53.78
C LEU A 9 7.06 -17.46 54.33
N ILE A 10 8.06 -16.58 54.42
CA ILE A 10 9.37 -16.86 55.00
C ILE A 10 9.28 -16.98 56.51
N LEU A 11 8.55 -16.08 57.18
CA LEU A 11 8.27 -16.21 58.62
C LEU A 11 7.48 -17.50 58.92
N LEU A 12 6.51 -17.87 58.08
CA LEU A 12 5.76 -19.13 58.21
C LEU A 12 6.63 -20.35 57.92
N LEU A 13 7.50 -20.32 56.90
CA LEU A 13 8.45 -21.40 56.63
C LEU A 13 9.45 -21.54 57.78
N LEU A 14 9.97 -20.44 58.33
CA LEU A 14 10.84 -20.45 59.51
C LEU A 14 10.10 -20.99 60.74
N PHE A 15 8.84 -20.63 60.93
CA PHE A 15 8.02 -21.07 62.06
C PHE A 15 7.62 -22.56 61.96
N SER A 16 7.24 -23.02 60.77
CA SER A 16 6.97 -24.44 60.50
C SER A 16 8.22 -25.32 60.51
N LEU A 17 9.38 -24.78 60.13
CA LEU A 17 10.68 -25.46 60.27
C LEU A 17 11.17 -25.49 61.73
N LEU A 18 10.71 -24.56 62.57
CA LEU A 18 11.02 -24.51 64.00
C LEU A 18 10.20 -25.54 64.81
N GLU A 19 8.98 -25.87 64.37
CA GLU A 19 8.12 -26.89 65.01
C GLU A 19 8.56 -28.34 64.68
N ALA A 20 9.18 -28.57 63.52
CA ALA A 20 9.72 -29.87 63.15
C ALA A 20 11.17 -30.04 63.66
N ASN A 21 11.32 -30.50 64.90
CA ASN A 21 12.59 -30.71 65.63
C ASN A 21 13.56 -31.76 65.02
N SER A 22 13.58 -31.97 63.70
CA SER A 22 14.46 -32.94 63.02
C SER A 22 15.55 -32.29 62.16
N LEU A 23 15.96 -31.07 62.48
CA LEU A 23 16.90 -30.30 61.65
C LEU A 23 17.95 -29.52 62.46
N SER A 24 18.49 -30.12 63.52
CA SER A 24 19.73 -29.63 64.14
C SER A 24 20.90 -29.56 63.14
N SER A 25 20.84 -30.31 62.04
CA SER A 25 21.76 -30.23 60.92
C SER A 25 21.56 -28.99 60.02
N LEU A 26 20.35 -28.41 59.98
CA LEU A 26 20.04 -27.21 59.18
C LEU A 26 20.25 -25.90 59.93
N LEU A 27 20.39 -25.93 61.26
CA LEU A 27 20.81 -24.78 62.08
C LEU A 27 22.35 -24.66 62.18
N THR A 28 23.09 -25.28 61.27
CA THR A 28 24.51 -24.96 61.13
C THR A 28 24.64 -23.49 60.71
N PRO A 29 25.55 -22.69 61.31
CA PRO A 29 25.68 -21.26 61.05
C PRO A 29 25.70 -20.89 59.55
N GLY A 30 26.32 -21.74 58.72
CA GLY A 30 26.38 -21.54 57.27
C GLY A 30 25.07 -21.78 56.50
N HIS A 31 24.09 -22.54 57.03
CA HIS A 31 22.79 -22.74 56.36
C HIS A 31 21.87 -21.53 56.54
N MET A 32 21.82 -20.95 57.74
CA MET A 32 21.03 -19.74 58.00
C MET A 32 21.58 -18.56 57.19
N GLU A 33 22.90 -18.41 57.14
CA GLU A 33 23.58 -17.39 56.34
C GLU A 33 23.31 -17.58 54.84
N ALA A 34 23.33 -18.82 54.34
CA ALA A 34 22.99 -19.11 52.93
C ALA A 34 21.51 -18.82 52.59
N ILE A 35 20.58 -19.01 53.53
CA ILE A 35 19.16 -18.69 53.33
C ILE A 35 18.95 -17.17 53.31
N LEU A 36 19.62 -16.45 54.22
CA LEU A 36 19.58 -14.98 54.27
C LEU A 36 20.22 -14.37 53.02
N GLU A 37 21.39 -14.87 52.58
CA GLU A 37 22.06 -14.41 51.36
C GLU A 37 21.18 -14.65 50.12
N ARG A 38 20.53 -15.81 50.02
CA ARG A 38 19.58 -16.09 48.93
C ARG A 38 18.39 -15.13 48.96
N TYR A 39 17.82 -14.87 50.14
CA TYR A 39 16.70 -13.93 50.26
C TYR A 39 17.12 -12.49 49.90
N GLU A 40 18.29 -12.05 50.36
CA GLU A 40 18.82 -10.74 50.03
C GLU A 40 19.03 -10.60 48.52
N ARG A 41 19.59 -11.64 47.87
CA ARG A 41 19.77 -11.69 46.42
C ARG A 41 18.43 -11.63 45.69
N TYR A 42 17.43 -12.43 46.07
CA TYR A 42 16.09 -12.38 45.45
C TYR A 42 15.38 -11.04 45.66
N SER A 43 15.43 -10.48 46.86
CA SER A 43 14.85 -9.17 47.18
C SER A 43 15.51 -8.04 46.39
N TYR A 44 16.83 -8.12 46.18
CA TYR A 44 17.56 -7.17 45.35
C TYR A 44 17.22 -7.32 43.86
N GLU A 45 17.17 -8.54 43.35
CA GLU A 45 16.77 -8.84 41.96
C GLU A 45 15.32 -8.40 41.67
N GLU A 46 14.38 -8.63 42.59
CA GLU A 46 12.99 -8.17 42.46
C GLU A 46 12.91 -6.63 42.40
N ARG A 47 13.65 -5.91 43.27
CA ARG A 47 13.70 -4.44 43.22
C ARG A 47 14.22 -3.93 41.89
N GLN A 48 15.32 -4.50 41.40
CA GLN A 48 15.92 -4.12 40.11
C GLN A 48 14.95 -4.36 38.94
N LEU A 49 14.19 -5.46 38.96
CA LEU A 49 13.16 -5.73 37.96
C LEU A 49 12.02 -4.71 38.03
N THR A 50 11.51 -4.41 39.22
CA THR A 50 10.43 -3.42 39.38
C THR A 50 10.87 -2.01 38.99
N GLU A 51 12.11 -1.64 39.27
CA GLU A 51 12.69 -0.35 38.88
C GLU A 51 12.83 -0.26 37.36
N SER A 52 13.37 -1.31 36.72
CA SER A 52 13.45 -1.43 35.26
C SER A 52 12.06 -1.39 34.58
N GLU A 53 11.06 -2.05 35.15
CA GLU A 53 9.67 -2.01 34.67
C GLU A 53 9.06 -0.61 34.81
N LEU A 54 9.26 0.07 35.94
CA LEU A 54 8.80 1.45 36.17
C LEU A 54 9.48 2.44 35.24
N GLU A 55 10.79 2.31 35.02
CA GLU A 55 11.53 3.10 34.04
C GLU A 55 11.01 2.87 32.62
N THR A 56 10.78 1.61 32.26
CA THR A 56 10.24 1.24 30.94
C THR A 56 8.83 1.79 30.76
N GLN A 57 7.96 1.67 31.77
CA GLN A 57 6.61 2.22 31.78
C GLN A 57 6.63 3.76 31.72
N GLY A 58 7.54 4.41 32.44
CA GLY A 58 7.76 5.86 32.40
C GLY A 58 8.18 6.32 31.00
N ARG A 59 9.09 5.58 30.35
CA ARG A 59 9.51 5.84 28.97
C ARG A 59 8.35 5.70 27.98
N TRP A 60 7.55 4.64 28.09
CA TRP A 60 6.37 4.44 27.23
C TRP A 60 5.31 5.52 27.43
N ASN A 61 5.06 5.93 28.68
CA ASN A 61 4.13 7.02 28.99
C ASN A 61 4.60 8.35 28.40
N LEU A 62 5.89 8.66 28.53
CA LEU A 62 6.48 9.85 27.93
C LEU A 62 6.36 9.83 26.41
N GLU A 63 6.67 8.70 25.77
CA GLU A 63 6.58 8.58 24.31
C GLU A 63 5.14 8.67 23.82
N SER A 64 4.20 8.02 24.52
CA SER A 64 2.77 8.12 24.25
C SER A 64 2.26 9.56 24.35
N SER A 65 2.69 10.29 25.39
CA SER A 65 2.35 11.71 25.56
C SER A 65 2.91 12.58 24.43
N LYS A 66 4.16 12.35 24.01
CA LYS A 66 4.77 13.05 22.86
C LYS A 66 4.01 12.78 21.56
N LEU A 67 3.63 11.52 21.32
CA LEU A 67 2.86 11.16 20.13
C LEU A 67 1.47 11.80 20.15
N ARG A 68 0.80 11.82 21.30
CA ARG A 68 -0.49 12.50 21.46
C ARG A 68 -0.38 14.00 21.18
N ALA A 69 0.63 14.68 21.72
CA ALA A 69 0.87 16.09 21.43
C ALA A 69 1.12 16.35 19.94
N LYS A 70 1.85 15.46 19.24
CA LYS A 70 2.04 15.56 17.79
C LYS A 70 0.72 15.43 17.03
N ILE A 71 -0.15 14.50 17.43
CA ILE A 71 -1.47 14.32 16.82
C ILE A 71 -2.30 15.59 16.97
N GLU A 72 -2.38 16.15 18.17
CA GLU A 72 -3.15 17.37 18.44
C GLU A 72 -2.66 18.55 17.57
N VAL A 73 -1.34 18.70 17.40
CA VAL A 73 -0.77 19.72 16.50
C VAL A 73 -1.15 19.46 15.05
N LEU A 74 -1.09 18.21 14.58
CA LEU A 74 -1.45 17.85 13.21
C LEU A 74 -2.93 18.10 12.95
N GLU A 75 -3.81 17.72 13.86
CA GLU A 75 -5.26 17.96 13.75
C GLU A 75 -5.58 19.45 13.74
N LYS A 76 -4.91 20.25 14.59
CA LYS A 76 -5.02 21.71 14.57
C LYS A 76 -4.59 22.28 13.22
N ASN A 77 -3.45 21.81 12.69
CA ASN A 77 -2.97 22.26 11.39
C ASN A 77 -3.95 21.89 10.26
N ILE A 78 -4.55 20.71 10.31
CA ILE A 78 -5.58 20.30 9.34
C ILE A 78 -6.76 21.27 9.37
N ARG A 79 -7.29 21.59 10.56
CA ARG A 79 -8.38 22.58 10.70
C ARG A 79 -7.99 23.93 10.10
N ASN A 80 -6.81 24.42 10.43
CA ASN A 80 -6.28 25.67 9.84
C ASN A 80 -6.16 25.60 8.31
N TYR A 81 -5.70 24.49 7.74
CA TYR A 81 -5.60 24.31 6.28
C TYR A 81 -6.95 24.26 5.57
N VAL A 82 -8.00 23.81 6.26
CA VAL A 82 -9.38 23.79 5.74
C VAL A 82 -10.08 25.15 5.96
N GLY A 83 -9.46 26.06 6.71
CA GLY A 83 -9.96 27.41 6.98
C GLY A 83 -10.77 27.54 8.28
N GLU A 84 -10.66 26.55 9.17
CA GLU A 84 -11.25 26.56 10.51
C GLU A 84 -10.23 27.07 11.55
N ASP A 85 -10.70 27.50 12.73
CA ASP A 85 -9.87 27.96 13.86
C ASP A 85 -8.79 29.02 13.50
N LEU A 86 -9.10 29.92 12.56
CA LEU A 86 -8.15 30.94 12.09
C LEU A 86 -8.05 32.18 12.98
N GLU A 87 -9.10 32.48 13.75
CA GLU A 87 -9.17 33.63 14.68
C GLU A 87 -7.95 33.80 15.62
N PRO A 88 -7.38 32.74 16.22
CA PRO A 88 -6.20 32.87 17.08
C PRO A 88 -4.89 33.09 16.33
N LEU A 89 -4.86 33.00 15.00
CA LEU A 89 -3.63 33.13 14.21
C LEU A 89 -3.32 34.60 13.92
N ASN A 90 -2.04 34.94 13.94
CA ASN A 90 -1.59 36.26 13.50
C ASN A 90 -1.38 36.30 11.98
N LEU A 91 -1.20 37.51 11.44
CA LEU A 91 -1.04 37.72 10.00
C LEU A 91 0.11 36.90 9.36
N ARG A 92 1.24 36.76 10.06
CA ARG A 92 2.40 36.01 9.53
C ARG A 92 2.11 34.51 9.45
N GLU A 93 1.42 33.98 10.47
CA GLU A 93 0.99 32.58 10.49
C GLU A 93 -0.01 32.30 9.36
N LEU A 94 -0.96 33.21 9.16
CA LEU A 94 -1.95 33.11 8.09
C LEU A 94 -1.29 33.13 6.70
N GLN A 95 -0.36 34.06 6.47
CA GLN A 95 0.43 34.12 5.23
C GLN A 95 1.25 32.85 5.01
N SER A 96 1.81 32.27 6.08
CA SER A 96 2.55 31.00 5.98
C SER A 96 1.64 29.85 5.55
N ILE A 97 0.43 29.77 6.11
CA ILE A 97 -0.57 28.77 5.73
C ILE A 97 -0.97 28.94 4.26
N GLU A 98 -1.27 30.16 3.84
CA GLU A 98 -1.61 30.49 2.45
C GLU A 98 -0.51 30.04 1.48
N GLN A 99 0.74 30.39 1.75
CA GLN A 99 1.88 30.01 0.91
C GLN A 99 2.07 28.48 0.83
N GLN A 100 1.85 27.78 1.95
CA GLN A 100 1.92 26.31 1.99
C GLN A 100 0.81 25.68 1.16
N LEU A 101 -0.42 26.18 1.27
CA LEU A 101 -1.56 25.72 0.48
C LEU A 101 -1.35 25.98 -1.01
N GLU A 102 -0.89 27.17 -1.39
CA GLU A 102 -0.60 27.52 -2.78
C GLU A 102 0.47 26.57 -3.38
N THR A 103 1.54 26.33 -2.62
CA THR A 103 2.62 25.43 -3.04
C THR A 103 2.12 23.99 -3.20
N ALA A 104 1.34 23.49 -2.24
CA ALA A 104 0.75 22.16 -2.29
C ALA A 104 -0.21 22.02 -3.48
N LEU A 105 -1.07 23.01 -3.70
CA LEU A 105 -2.02 23.05 -4.81
C LEU A 105 -1.32 23.08 -6.15
N LYS A 106 -0.23 23.86 -6.29
CA LYS A 106 0.61 23.86 -7.49
C LYS A 106 1.18 22.46 -7.75
N ARG A 107 1.72 21.78 -6.74
CA ARG A 107 2.25 20.41 -6.87
C ARG A 107 1.16 19.42 -7.33
N VAL A 108 -0.01 19.46 -6.72
CA VAL A 108 -1.15 18.60 -7.09
C VAL A 108 -1.57 18.86 -8.55
N ARG A 109 -1.72 20.13 -8.93
CA ARG A 109 -2.08 20.52 -10.30
C ARG A 109 -1.05 20.04 -11.32
N THR A 110 0.23 20.24 -11.05
CA THR A 110 1.32 19.76 -11.92
C THR A 110 1.25 18.26 -12.10
N ARG A 111 1.10 17.48 -11.02
CA ARG A 111 1.01 16.02 -11.09
C ARG A 111 -0.23 15.55 -11.86
N LYS A 112 -1.38 16.20 -11.64
CA LYS A 112 -2.62 15.89 -12.38
C LYS A 112 -2.46 16.16 -13.88
N ASN A 113 -1.89 17.31 -14.22
CA ASN A 113 -1.66 17.68 -15.63
C ASN A 113 -0.68 16.73 -16.30
N GLN A 114 0.40 16.34 -15.60
CA GLN A 114 1.35 15.37 -16.10
C GLN A 114 0.69 14.02 -16.42
N ALA A 115 -0.08 13.47 -15.48
CA ALA A 115 -0.80 12.21 -15.69
C ALA A 115 -1.82 12.31 -16.84
N MET A 116 -2.48 13.46 -16.99
CA MET A 116 -3.42 13.71 -18.09
C MET A 116 -2.70 13.76 -19.45
N HIS A 117 -1.54 14.42 -19.53
CA HIS A 117 -0.73 14.47 -20.75
C HIS A 117 -0.21 13.08 -21.14
N GLU A 118 0.21 12.28 -20.17
CA GLU A 118 0.61 10.88 -20.39
C GLU A 118 -0.56 10.07 -20.97
N SER A 119 -1.76 10.19 -20.38
CA SER A 119 -2.96 9.52 -20.87
C SER A 119 -3.34 9.93 -22.29
N ILE A 120 -3.29 11.24 -22.61
CA ILE A 120 -3.55 11.76 -23.97
C ILE A 120 -2.52 11.19 -24.96
N SER A 121 -1.24 11.16 -24.59
CA SER A 121 -0.18 10.62 -25.45
C SER A 121 -0.40 9.14 -25.77
N GLU A 122 -0.77 8.34 -24.77
CA GLU A 122 -1.09 6.92 -24.96
C GLU A 122 -2.33 6.71 -25.84
N LEU A 123 -3.37 7.53 -25.67
CA LEU A 123 -4.56 7.47 -26.53
C LEU A 123 -4.23 7.83 -27.98
N HIS A 124 -3.45 8.90 -28.22
CA HIS A 124 -3.01 9.25 -29.57
C HIS A 124 -2.16 8.16 -30.23
N LYS A 125 -1.33 7.42 -29.46
CA LYS A 125 -0.60 6.27 -30.01
C LYS A 125 -1.54 5.16 -30.44
N LYS A 126 -2.55 4.83 -29.63
CA LYS A 126 -3.56 3.83 -29.95
C LYS A 126 -4.39 4.23 -31.17
N GLU A 127 -4.79 5.50 -31.25
CA GLU A 127 -5.51 6.05 -32.39
C GLU A 127 -4.73 5.85 -33.69
N ARG A 128 -3.43 6.24 -33.71
CA ARG A 128 -2.57 6.05 -34.89
C ARG A 128 -2.44 4.58 -35.28
N ALA A 129 -2.19 3.69 -34.31
CA ALA A 129 -2.06 2.26 -34.58
C ALA A 129 -3.36 1.67 -35.18
N LEU A 130 -4.52 2.06 -34.66
CA LEU A 130 -5.81 1.64 -35.21
C LEU A 130 -6.06 2.22 -36.60
N GLN A 131 -5.69 3.48 -36.84
CA GLN A 131 -5.82 4.11 -38.15
C GLN A 131 -4.94 3.42 -39.20
N GLU A 132 -3.72 3.04 -38.84
CA GLU A 132 -2.81 2.27 -39.70
C GLU A 132 -3.39 0.89 -40.02
N GLN A 133 -3.88 0.16 -39.01
CA GLN A 133 -4.53 -1.14 -39.22
C GLN A 133 -5.76 -1.03 -40.12
N ASN A 134 -6.62 -0.04 -39.89
CA ASN A 134 -7.84 0.16 -40.67
C ASN A 134 -7.51 0.53 -42.13
N SER A 135 -6.50 1.39 -42.34
CA SER A 135 -5.98 1.71 -43.68
C SER A 135 -5.44 0.47 -44.40
N ALA A 136 -4.68 -0.39 -43.71
CA ALA A 136 -4.16 -1.62 -44.28
C ALA A 136 -5.29 -2.61 -44.64
N LEU A 137 -6.29 -2.77 -43.78
CA LEU A 137 -7.46 -3.61 -44.05
C LEU A 137 -8.28 -3.08 -45.23
N SER A 138 -8.50 -1.76 -45.31
CA SER A 138 -9.21 -1.14 -46.43
C SER A 138 -8.50 -1.37 -47.76
N LYS A 139 -7.15 -1.31 -47.79
CA LYS A 139 -6.37 -1.65 -48.98
C LYS A 139 -6.54 -3.13 -49.37
N LYS A 140 -6.45 -4.05 -48.41
CA LYS A 140 -6.65 -5.48 -48.66
C LYS A 140 -8.04 -5.80 -49.18
N LEU A 141 -9.08 -5.14 -48.66
CA LEU A 141 -10.44 -5.31 -49.17
C LEU A 141 -10.54 -4.89 -50.63
N LYS A 142 -10.00 -3.72 -50.99
CA LYS A 142 -9.96 -3.26 -52.38
C LYS A 142 -9.18 -4.20 -53.31
N GLU A 143 -8.03 -4.70 -52.84
CA GLU A 143 -7.24 -5.68 -53.60
C GLU A 143 -8.01 -6.99 -53.82
N ASN A 144 -8.73 -7.48 -52.80
CA ASN A 144 -9.55 -8.68 -52.92
C ASN A 144 -10.73 -8.47 -53.89
N GLU A 145 -11.43 -7.34 -53.80
CA GLU A 145 -12.52 -6.98 -54.73
C GLU A 145 -12.00 -6.96 -56.19
N MET A 146 -10.84 -6.35 -56.44
CA MET A 146 -10.23 -6.35 -57.77
C MET A 146 -9.82 -7.75 -58.24
N ASN A 147 -9.32 -8.60 -57.35
CA ASN A 147 -8.94 -9.98 -57.68
C ASN A 147 -10.16 -10.85 -58.00
N GLU A 148 -11.27 -10.68 -57.26
CA GLU A 148 -12.54 -11.36 -57.52
C GLU A 148 -13.13 -10.95 -58.88
N GLU A 149 -13.10 -9.65 -59.22
CA GLU A 149 -13.50 -9.15 -60.54
C GLU A 149 -12.64 -9.75 -61.67
N GLN A 150 -11.32 -9.84 -61.47
CA GLN A 150 -10.40 -10.42 -62.43
C GLN A 150 -10.63 -11.92 -62.63
N GLN A 151 -10.83 -12.69 -61.55
CA GLN A 151 -11.17 -14.12 -61.62
C GLN A 151 -12.49 -14.35 -62.35
N ASN A 152 -13.52 -13.58 -62.01
CA ASN A 152 -14.84 -13.73 -62.64
C ASN A 152 -14.78 -13.38 -64.14
N THR A 153 -13.98 -12.38 -64.51
CA THR A 153 -13.74 -12.03 -65.92
C THR A 153 -12.94 -13.11 -66.65
N GLN A 154 -11.90 -13.68 -66.02
CA GLN A 154 -11.13 -14.79 -66.58
C GLN A 154 -11.98 -16.04 -66.78
N ASP A 155 -12.76 -16.44 -65.79
CA ASP A 155 -13.66 -17.59 -65.86
C ASP A 155 -14.71 -17.42 -66.96
N HIS A 156 -15.29 -16.22 -67.09
CA HIS A 156 -16.22 -15.90 -68.17
C HIS A 156 -15.55 -15.94 -69.55
N THR A 157 -14.30 -15.49 -69.65
CA THR A 157 -13.51 -15.53 -70.89
C THR A 157 -13.14 -16.97 -71.28
N ILE A 158 -12.72 -17.79 -70.31
CA ILE A 158 -12.43 -19.21 -70.49
C ILE A 158 -13.70 -19.97 -70.92
N SER A 159 -14.83 -19.72 -70.25
CA SER A 159 -16.12 -20.33 -70.59
C SER A 159 -16.55 -19.99 -72.01
N LYS A 160 -16.38 -18.73 -72.45
CA LYS A 160 -16.61 -18.33 -73.85
C LYS A 160 -15.65 -18.98 -74.84
N ALA A 161 -14.36 -19.12 -74.50
CA ALA A 161 -13.36 -19.76 -75.36
C ALA A 161 -13.61 -21.27 -75.57
N MET A 162 -14.32 -21.91 -74.64
CA MET A 162 -14.69 -23.33 -74.70
C MET A 162 -15.93 -23.59 -75.59
N LEU A 163 -16.64 -22.54 -76.03
CA LEU A 163 -17.79 -22.65 -76.92
C LEU A 163 -17.36 -22.74 -78.41
N PRO A 164 -18.07 -23.52 -79.23
CA PRO A 164 -17.79 -23.61 -80.67
C PRO A 164 -17.94 -22.26 -81.39
N PRO A 165 -17.09 -21.93 -82.39
CA PRO A 165 -17.09 -20.61 -83.05
C PRO A 165 -18.41 -20.17 -83.68
N TRP A 166 -19.22 -21.12 -84.18
CA TRP A 166 -20.51 -20.83 -84.79
C TRP A 166 -21.55 -20.35 -83.77
N LEU A 167 -21.49 -20.85 -82.54
CA LEU A 167 -22.42 -20.52 -81.47
C LEU A 167 -22.11 -19.14 -80.87
N LEU A 168 -20.82 -18.79 -80.79
CA LEU A 168 -20.36 -17.45 -80.42
C LEU A 168 -20.81 -16.38 -81.43
N ARG A 169 -20.71 -16.65 -82.73
CA ARG A 169 -21.16 -15.72 -83.78
C ARG A 169 -22.67 -15.46 -83.68
N HIS A 170 -23.46 -16.51 -83.46
CA HIS A 170 -24.91 -16.38 -83.32
C HIS A 170 -25.32 -15.58 -82.07
N MET A 171 -24.59 -15.74 -80.96
CA MET A 171 -24.81 -14.94 -79.76
C MET A 171 -24.43 -13.46 -79.93
N ASN A 172 -23.39 -13.14 -80.70
CA ASN A 172 -22.94 -11.77 -80.91
C ASN A 172 -23.83 -10.99 -81.90
N GLU A 173 -24.41 -11.69 -82.88
CA GLU A 173 -25.38 -11.14 -83.84
C GLU A 173 -26.73 -10.77 -83.20
N GLN A 174 -27.05 -11.29 -82.00
CA GLN A 174 -28.29 -10.99 -81.26
C GLN A 174 -28.18 -9.75 -80.34
N TYR A 175 -26.98 -9.24 -80.07
CA TYR A 175 -26.75 -8.10 -79.16
C TYR A 175 -26.38 -6.78 -79.88
N GLU A 176 -26.25 -6.78 -81.21
CA GLU A 176 -26.15 -5.56 -82.03
C GLU A 176 -27.55 -5.10 -82.45
N ILE A 177 -28.18 -4.24 -81.64
CA ILE A 177 -29.27 -3.31 -82.06
C ILE A 177 -28.87 -1.90 -81.61
#